data_AF-A0A933FLU0-F1
#
_entry.id   AF-A0A933FLU0-F1
#
_cell.length_a   1.000
_cell.length_b   1.000
_cell.length_c   1.000
_cell.angle_alpha   90.00
_cell.angle_beta   90.00
_cell.angle_gamma   90.00
#
_symmetry.space_group_name_H-M   'P 1'
#
loop_
_entity.id
_entity.type
_entity.pdbx_description
1 polymer ?
#
loop_
_entity_poly.entity_id
_entity_poly.type
_entity_poly.pdbx_seq_one_letter_code
_entity_poly.pdbx_strand_id
1 'polypeptide(L)'
;MKTLGRAALLSLLVVGLVPLVGAGQGYEPPSRANPKDVYCSGFVASSPLPANLRIVMAEDAVGGVTYSQYDYIYLSHGANGGVSVGQRYSVVRPVNDPNPIQAFDGQNAIWKTLGQHYMDLGWVEVTGVHATTATALVQLACDALRAGDVLVPFRERPAPVFKASEAFDRFAPISSRGEATIIWGKEFQVMVGQGDVMYVNLGTGQGVRVGDYYRVYRYGSGTIYKGYKGMGRGLLRHERGMPYGYNIPKMRRDLPREVLGEALVVHADQSSSTAVVTLSLGEIHAGDFVELEPPAAPKASLSASPASIPRGASTRLSWRTEGAQEVEISPGVGSVDTRGSAEISPTQTTTYTVSARGLGGSAEATATVTVVQPEVSRPAPAPTPATRGPAVQEVFAQSVQDAYFAFNLAEITPEAAGILQRAAEFLKAYPQARVLIEGHCDEIGGDQYNIALGARRAEAVRNYLVSLGVNAAQLETTSLGKQSPFCTESSEESCRRLNRRAHFVLQ
;
A
#
# COMPACT_ATOMS: atom_id res chain seq x y z
N MET A 1 55.21 1.15 -62.04
CA MET A 1 56.32 0.61 -61.21
C MET A 1 56.30 1.29 -59.85
N LYS A 2 56.55 0.53 -58.77
CA LYS A 2 56.52 0.85 -57.32
C LYS A 2 55.19 0.48 -56.63
N THR A 3 54.92 -0.79 -56.32
CA THR A 3 55.32 -1.61 -55.14
C THR A 3 54.83 -1.09 -53.78
N LEU A 4 53.75 -1.68 -53.26
CA LEU A 4 53.46 -1.92 -51.83
C LEU A 4 52.58 -3.18 -51.80
N GLY A 5 52.91 -4.28 -51.12
CA GLY A 5 53.63 -4.43 -49.86
C GLY A 5 52.63 -4.94 -48.82
N ARG A 6 52.31 -6.24 -48.86
CA ARG A 6 51.47 -6.92 -47.87
C ARG A 6 52.15 -6.86 -46.49
N ALA A 7 51.48 -6.28 -45.50
CA ALA A 7 51.78 -6.48 -44.10
C ALA A 7 50.48 -6.88 -43.38
N ALA A 8 50.41 -8.15 -42.99
CA ALA A 8 49.39 -8.67 -42.10
C ALA A 8 49.76 -8.25 -40.67
N LEU A 9 48.87 -7.50 -40.01
CA LEU A 9 48.91 -7.32 -38.56
C LEU A 9 47.65 -7.96 -37.98
N LEU A 10 47.86 -9.08 -37.28
CA LEU A 10 46.93 -9.65 -36.33
C LEU A 10 46.68 -8.61 -35.22
N SER A 11 45.47 -8.06 -35.16
CA SER A 11 44.98 -7.34 -33.99
C SER A 11 44.10 -8.28 -33.17
N LEU A 12 44.62 -8.71 -32.01
CA LEU A 12 43.90 -9.45 -30.98
C LEU A 12 42.67 -8.67 -30.54
N LEU A 13 41.49 -9.29 -30.67
CA LEU A 13 40.26 -8.86 -30.01
C LEU A 13 40.39 -9.15 -28.50
N VAL A 14 40.71 -8.12 -27.73
CA VAL A 14 40.51 -8.15 -26.27
C VAL A 14 39.02 -7.88 -26.03
N VAL A 15 38.26 -8.94 -25.78
CA VAL A 15 36.88 -8.85 -25.30
C VAL A 15 36.93 -8.33 -23.87
N GLY A 16 36.82 -7.01 -23.71
CA GLY A 16 36.51 -6.40 -22.42
C GLY A 16 35.06 -6.73 -22.07
N LEU A 17 34.86 -7.70 -21.18
CA LEU A 17 33.57 -7.90 -20.51
C LEU A 17 33.35 -6.67 -19.61
N VAL A 18 32.60 -5.69 -20.10
CA VAL A 18 31.99 -4.67 -19.24
C VAL A 18 30.78 -5.34 -18.60
N PRO A 19 30.73 -5.52 -17.27
CA PRO A 19 29.49 -5.93 -16.63
C PRO A 19 28.51 -4.77 -16.81
N LEU A 20 27.53 -4.96 -17.70
CA LEU A 20 26.31 -4.17 -17.74
C LEU A 20 25.54 -4.45 -16.44
N VAL A 21 25.92 -3.74 -15.38
CA VAL A 21 25.01 -3.53 -14.25
C VAL A 21 23.99 -2.50 -14.73
N GLY A 22 23.01 -2.98 -15.50
CA GLY A 22 21.78 -2.24 -15.71
C GLY A 22 21.12 -2.13 -14.35
N ALA A 23 21.27 -0.99 -13.68
CA ALA A 23 20.33 -0.60 -12.65
C ALA A 23 18.96 -0.54 -13.35
N GLY A 24 18.15 -1.59 -13.16
CA GLY A 24 16.74 -1.51 -13.45
C GLY A 24 16.22 -0.35 -12.61
N GLN A 25 16.01 0.81 -13.22
CA GLN A 25 15.14 1.81 -12.62
C GLN A 25 13.80 1.10 -12.50
N GLY A 26 13.45 0.69 -11.29
CA GLY A 26 12.11 0.24 -11.00
C GLY A 26 11.17 1.32 -11.52
N TYR A 27 10.31 0.97 -12.47
CA TYR A 27 9.23 1.86 -12.87
C TYR A 27 8.37 2.04 -11.63
N GLU A 28 8.50 3.20 -10.99
CA GLU A 28 7.64 3.59 -9.89
C GLU A 28 6.37 4.15 -10.53
N PRO A 29 5.22 3.44 -10.41
CA PRO A 29 3.99 3.91 -11.04
C PRO A 29 3.64 5.30 -10.49
N PRO A 30 3.04 6.18 -11.32
CA PRO A 30 2.67 7.51 -10.87
C PRO A 30 1.78 7.40 -9.61
N SER A 31 1.98 8.30 -8.65
CA SER A 31 1.22 8.31 -7.39
C SER A 31 -0.08 9.12 -7.47
N ARG A 32 -0.29 9.88 -8.54
CA ARG A 32 -1.50 10.67 -8.80
C ARG A 32 -1.89 10.59 -10.27
N ALA A 33 -3.19 10.70 -10.55
CA ALA A 33 -3.68 10.85 -11.91
C ALA A 33 -3.04 12.08 -12.58
N ASN A 34 -2.79 12.00 -13.89
CA ASN A 34 -2.32 13.15 -14.64
C ASN A 34 -3.42 14.22 -14.60
N PRO A 35 -3.12 15.52 -14.38
CA PRO A 35 -4.13 16.57 -14.50
C PRO A 35 -4.94 16.49 -15.81
N LYS A 36 -4.31 16.05 -16.92
CA LYS A 36 -5.03 15.81 -18.17
C LYS A 36 -6.10 14.71 -18.05
N ASP A 37 -5.91 13.69 -17.23
CA ASP A 37 -6.90 12.63 -17.00
C ASP A 37 -8.16 13.16 -16.30
N VAL A 38 -8.07 14.34 -15.67
CA VAL A 38 -9.19 14.98 -14.98
C VAL A 38 -9.84 16.07 -15.82
N TYR A 39 -9.02 16.87 -16.53
CA TYR A 39 -9.48 18.00 -17.34
C TYR A 39 -9.74 17.64 -18.81
N CYS A 40 -9.44 16.41 -19.23
CA CYS A 40 -9.66 15.92 -20.60
C CYS A 40 -10.49 14.62 -20.62
N SER A 41 -11.18 14.27 -19.53
CA SER A 41 -11.94 13.02 -19.43
C SER A 41 -13.28 13.06 -20.14
N GLY A 42 -13.87 14.26 -20.32
CA GLY A 42 -15.30 14.37 -20.61
C GLY A 42 -16.15 14.01 -19.38
N PHE A 43 -17.46 14.19 -19.49
CA PHE A 43 -18.42 13.83 -18.43
C PHE A 43 -19.85 13.80 -18.96
N VAL A 44 -20.76 13.18 -18.20
CA VAL A 44 -22.21 13.22 -18.45
C VAL A 44 -22.88 14.04 -17.35
N ALA A 45 -23.47 15.17 -17.72
CA ALA A 45 -24.16 16.03 -16.78
C ALA A 45 -25.65 15.65 -16.69
N SER A 46 -26.15 15.43 -15.47
CA SER A 46 -27.57 15.12 -15.21
C SER A 46 -28.52 16.22 -15.69
N SER A 47 -28.03 17.46 -15.76
CA SER A 47 -28.74 18.61 -16.33
C SER A 47 -27.87 19.30 -17.38
N PRO A 48 -28.47 19.83 -18.47
CA PRO A 48 -27.71 20.59 -19.46
C PRO A 48 -27.02 21.81 -18.84
N LEU A 49 -25.76 22.01 -19.19
CA LEU A 49 -24.97 23.14 -18.73
C LEU A 49 -25.44 24.45 -19.39
N PRO A 50 -25.29 25.59 -18.70
CA PRO A 50 -25.64 26.90 -19.28
C PRO A 50 -24.74 27.17 -20.50
N ALA A 51 -25.37 27.43 -21.65
CA ALA A 51 -24.68 27.61 -22.92
C ALA A 51 -24.71 29.06 -23.44
N ASN A 52 -24.70 30.01 -22.49
CA ASN A 52 -24.78 31.45 -22.72
C ASN A 52 -23.44 32.05 -23.20
N LEU A 53 -22.31 31.59 -22.64
CA LEU A 53 -20.99 32.06 -23.04
C LEU A 53 -20.36 31.08 -24.05
N ARG A 54 -19.87 31.62 -25.18
CA ARG A 54 -19.32 30.81 -26.27
C ARG A 54 -18.09 31.42 -26.90
N ILE A 55 -17.27 30.58 -27.53
CA ILE A 55 -16.19 31.01 -28.42
C ILE A 55 -16.80 31.56 -29.70
N VAL A 56 -16.42 32.76 -30.11
CA VAL A 56 -16.87 33.41 -31.36
C VAL A 56 -15.86 33.17 -32.47
N MET A 57 -14.58 33.45 -32.21
CA MET A 57 -13.47 33.31 -33.15
C MET A 57 -12.11 33.41 -32.41
N ALA A 58 -10.99 33.39 -33.14
CA ALA A 58 -9.63 33.61 -32.61
C ALA A 58 -8.92 34.74 -33.37
N GLU A 59 -7.88 35.32 -32.76
CA GLU A 59 -7.14 36.52 -33.23
C GLU A 59 -6.56 36.37 -34.65
N ASP A 60 -6.03 35.20 -35.00
CA ASP A 60 -5.28 34.98 -36.26
C ASP A 60 -5.99 34.09 -37.30
N ALA A 61 -7.28 33.80 -37.11
CA ALA A 61 -7.99 32.80 -37.93
C ALA A 61 -8.87 33.44 -39.02
N VAL A 62 -8.27 33.97 -40.10
CA VAL A 62 -9.00 34.11 -41.37
C VAL A 62 -9.14 32.71 -41.99
N GLY A 63 -10.22 32.01 -41.63
CA GLY A 63 -10.54 30.66 -42.16
C GLY A 63 -10.10 29.48 -41.29
N GLY A 64 -9.48 29.72 -40.12
CA GLY A 64 -9.14 28.67 -39.15
C GLY A 64 -10.37 28.21 -38.35
N VAL A 65 -10.70 26.92 -38.43
CA VAL A 65 -11.88 26.31 -37.78
C VAL A 65 -11.60 25.77 -36.38
N THR A 66 -10.32 25.75 -35.96
CA THR A 66 -9.83 25.07 -34.75
C THR A 66 -8.75 25.88 -34.03
N TYR A 67 -8.77 25.88 -32.69
CA TYR A 67 -7.86 26.63 -31.81
C TYR A 67 -7.19 25.69 -30.80
N SER A 68 -5.96 26.00 -30.42
CA SER A 68 -5.08 25.17 -29.59
C SER A 68 -4.61 25.91 -28.33
N GLN A 69 -3.83 25.21 -27.51
CA GLN A 69 -3.22 25.78 -26.32
C GLN A 69 -2.37 27.01 -26.68
N TYR A 70 -2.51 28.07 -25.88
CA TYR A 70 -1.88 29.38 -26.03
C TYR A 70 -2.42 30.30 -27.14
N ASP A 71 -3.48 29.90 -27.84
CA ASP A 71 -4.18 30.81 -28.75
C ASP A 71 -5.04 31.83 -27.97
N TYR A 72 -5.22 33.01 -28.53
CA TYR A 72 -6.20 33.99 -28.07
C TYR A 72 -7.53 33.78 -28.78
N ILE A 73 -8.59 33.60 -27.99
CA ILE A 73 -9.97 33.43 -28.45
C ILE A 73 -10.84 34.60 -28.00
N TYR A 74 -11.90 34.88 -28.75
CA TYR A 74 -12.91 35.88 -28.42
C TYR A 74 -14.19 35.24 -27.94
N LEU A 75 -14.76 35.81 -26.88
CA LEU A 75 -15.96 35.33 -26.21
C LEU A 75 -17.18 36.16 -26.61
N SER A 76 -18.35 35.50 -26.63
CA SER A 76 -19.63 36.11 -27.03
C SER A 76 -20.15 37.18 -26.07
N HIS A 77 -19.57 37.30 -24.88
CA HIS A 77 -19.93 38.31 -23.88
C HIS A 77 -18.67 38.98 -23.32
N GLY A 78 -18.83 40.22 -22.90
CA GLY A 78 -17.84 41.02 -22.18
C GLY A 78 -18.34 41.46 -20.82
N ALA A 79 -17.98 42.67 -20.39
CA ALA A 79 -18.35 43.22 -19.09
C ALA A 79 -19.87 43.24 -18.85
N ASN A 80 -20.67 43.54 -19.88
CA ASN A 80 -22.14 43.55 -19.78
C ASN A 80 -22.73 42.17 -19.49
N GLY A 81 -22.00 41.10 -19.83
CA GLY A 81 -22.36 39.71 -19.52
C GLY A 81 -21.68 39.16 -18.26
N GLY A 82 -21.04 40.01 -17.45
CA GLY A 82 -20.38 39.63 -16.20
C GLY A 82 -18.97 39.05 -16.36
N VAL A 83 -18.39 39.13 -17.57
CA VAL A 83 -17.01 38.66 -17.81
C VAL A 83 -16.01 39.70 -17.29
N SER A 84 -14.99 39.26 -16.56
CA SER A 84 -13.93 40.11 -15.99
C SER A 84 -12.54 39.53 -16.25
N VAL A 85 -11.52 40.40 -16.33
CA VAL A 85 -10.12 39.98 -16.49
C VAL A 85 -9.69 39.07 -15.33
N GLY A 86 -8.93 38.02 -15.64
CA GLY A 86 -8.48 37.00 -14.69
C GLY A 86 -9.51 35.91 -14.37
N GLN A 87 -10.76 36.04 -14.84
CA GLN A 87 -11.74 34.96 -14.71
C GLN A 87 -11.34 33.76 -15.57
N ARG A 88 -11.57 32.56 -15.04
CA ARG A 88 -11.31 31.30 -15.72
C ARG A 88 -12.60 30.60 -16.10
N TYR A 89 -12.59 29.94 -17.24
CA TYR A 89 -13.70 29.16 -17.74
C TYR A 89 -13.22 27.80 -18.25
N SER A 90 -13.97 26.75 -17.95
CA SER A 90 -13.80 25.46 -18.64
C SER A 90 -14.49 25.51 -19.99
N VAL A 91 -13.89 24.89 -20.99
CA VAL A 91 -14.45 24.80 -22.34
C VAL A 91 -15.02 23.41 -22.55
N VAL A 92 -16.31 23.34 -22.89
CA VAL A 92 -17.02 22.08 -23.06
C VAL A 92 -17.81 22.09 -24.36
N ARG A 93 -17.97 20.91 -24.96
CA ARG A 93 -18.78 20.73 -26.17
C ARG A 93 -19.83 19.65 -25.93
N PRO A 94 -21.14 19.96 -26.05
CA PRO A 94 -22.16 18.93 -25.96
C PRO A 94 -22.01 17.94 -27.12
N VAL A 95 -22.05 16.65 -26.83
CA VAL A 95 -21.94 15.59 -27.83
C VAL A 95 -23.12 14.64 -27.72
N ASN A 96 -23.61 14.20 -28.87
CA ASN A 96 -24.62 13.15 -28.98
C ASN A 96 -23.96 11.89 -29.51
N ASP A 97 -24.43 10.74 -29.04
CA ASP A 97 -23.98 9.44 -29.54
C ASP A 97 -24.21 9.37 -31.07
N PRO A 98 -23.15 9.28 -31.89
CA PRO A 98 -23.29 9.20 -33.33
C PRO A 98 -23.73 7.80 -33.79
N ASN A 99 -23.71 6.80 -32.91
CA ASN A 99 -23.96 5.40 -33.26
C ASN A 99 -25.42 4.99 -32.99
N PRO A 100 -26.19 4.58 -34.02
CA PRO A 100 -27.53 4.05 -33.81
C PRO A 100 -27.53 2.64 -33.19
N ILE A 101 -26.38 1.96 -33.17
CA ILE A 101 -26.25 0.57 -32.70
C ILE A 101 -25.80 0.55 -31.24
N GLN A 102 -26.61 -0.10 -30.39
CA GLN A 102 -26.26 -0.36 -29.00
C GLN A 102 -25.12 -1.38 -28.89
N ALA A 103 -24.12 -1.08 -28.06
CA ALA A 103 -23.12 -2.02 -27.60
C ALA A 103 -23.76 -3.17 -26.82
N PHE A 104 -24.73 -2.91 -25.93
CA PHE A 104 -25.40 -3.92 -25.11
C PHE A 104 -26.91 -3.68 -24.96
N ASP A 105 -27.63 -4.71 -24.51
CA ASP A 105 -29.09 -4.65 -24.35
C ASP A 105 -29.50 -3.59 -23.31
N GLY A 106 -30.36 -2.64 -23.72
CA GLY A 106 -30.89 -1.59 -22.85
C GLY A 106 -30.04 -0.33 -22.74
N GLN A 107 -28.86 -0.28 -23.38
CA GLN A 107 -27.93 0.84 -23.30
C GLN A 107 -28.59 2.20 -23.59
N ASN A 108 -29.36 2.36 -24.68
CA ASN A 108 -29.96 3.66 -25.01
C ASN A 108 -31.03 4.09 -24.00
N ALA A 109 -31.69 3.14 -23.33
CA ALA A 109 -32.65 3.48 -22.28
C ALA A 109 -31.91 4.07 -21.07
N ILE A 110 -30.81 3.44 -20.66
CA ILE A 110 -29.94 3.95 -19.58
C ILE A 110 -29.33 5.29 -19.98
N TRP A 111 -28.80 5.40 -21.21
CA TRP A 111 -28.18 6.63 -21.70
C TRP A 111 -29.10 7.84 -21.62
N LYS A 112 -30.37 7.67 -22.00
CA LYS A 112 -31.39 8.73 -21.92
C LYS A 112 -31.68 9.21 -20.50
N THR A 113 -31.42 8.38 -19.49
CA THR A 113 -31.64 8.76 -18.08
C THR A 113 -30.45 9.45 -17.43
N LEU A 114 -29.25 9.37 -18.03
CA LEU A 114 -28.02 9.91 -17.42
C LEU A 114 -27.89 11.41 -17.62
N GLY A 115 -28.30 11.92 -18.79
CA GLY A 115 -28.28 13.34 -19.11
C GLY A 115 -27.45 13.65 -20.36
N GLN A 116 -26.91 14.86 -20.43
CA GLN A 116 -26.19 15.36 -21.61
C GLN A 116 -24.69 15.06 -21.48
N HIS A 117 -24.12 14.42 -22.51
CA HIS A 117 -22.69 14.18 -22.58
C HIS A 117 -21.95 15.42 -23.09
N TYR A 118 -20.79 15.68 -22.51
CA TYR A 118 -19.90 16.76 -22.88
C TYR A 118 -18.46 16.25 -23.08
N MET A 119 -17.83 16.69 -24.15
CA MET A 119 -16.37 16.70 -24.25
C MET A 119 -15.81 17.79 -23.34
N ASP A 120 -14.76 17.45 -22.62
CA ASP A 120 -13.98 18.37 -21.82
C ASP A 120 -12.76 18.80 -22.64
N LEU A 121 -12.80 20.03 -23.14
CA LEU A 121 -11.84 20.53 -24.12
C LEU A 121 -10.69 21.30 -23.47
N GLY A 122 -10.76 21.55 -22.15
CA GLY A 122 -9.75 22.25 -21.37
C GLY A 122 -10.29 23.51 -20.71
N TRP A 123 -9.44 24.53 -20.54
CA TRP A 123 -9.82 25.77 -19.87
C TRP A 123 -9.04 26.99 -20.37
N VAL A 124 -9.63 28.16 -20.16
CA VAL A 124 -9.12 29.45 -20.62
C VAL A 124 -9.10 30.47 -19.49
N GLU A 125 -8.27 31.49 -19.63
CA GLU A 125 -8.20 32.64 -18.71
C GLU A 125 -8.44 33.94 -19.48
N VAL A 126 -9.36 34.78 -18.99
CA VAL A 126 -9.70 36.06 -19.62
C VAL A 126 -8.56 37.04 -19.45
N THR A 127 -8.02 37.54 -20.55
CA THR A 127 -6.90 38.50 -20.58
C THR A 127 -7.35 39.93 -20.91
N GLY A 128 -8.48 40.09 -21.60
CA GLY A 128 -9.04 41.39 -21.97
C GLY A 128 -10.56 41.37 -21.98
N VAL A 129 -11.18 42.49 -21.63
CA VAL A 129 -12.64 42.62 -21.60
C VAL A 129 -13.08 43.94 -22.22
N HIS A 130 -14.04 43.86 -23.12
CA HIS A 130 -14.79 44.98 -23.68
C HIS A 130 -16.24 44.95 -23.18
N ALA A 131 -17.07 45.91 -23.60
CA ALA A 131 -18.47 45.97 -23.15
C ALA A 131 -19.26 44.70 -23.52
N THR A 132 -19.12 44.22 -24.75
CA THR A 132 -19.92 43.11 -25.31
C THR A 132 -19.13 41.86 -25.64
N THR A 133 -17.80 41.93 -25.66
CA THR A 133 -16.90 40.79 -25.95
C THR A 133 -15.76 40.74 -24.95
N ALA A 134 -15.07 39.60 -24.89
CA ALA A 134 -13.84 39.44 -24.11
C ALA A 134 -12.82 38.61 -24.89
N THR A 135 -11.55 38.78 -24.57
CA THR A 135 -10.44 37.99 -25.09
C THR A 135 -9.96 37.06 -23.98
N ALA A 136 -9.77 35.79 -24.29
CA ALA A 136 -9.24 34.80 -23.36
C ALA A 136 -8.06 34.04 -23.99
N LEU A 137 -7.07 33.73 -23.17
CA LEU A 137 -5.94 32.88 -23.53
C LEU A 137 -6.30 31.43 -23.23
N VAL A 138 -6.10 30.53 -24.19
CA VAL A 138 -6.28 29.09 -23.97
C VAL A 138 -5.14 28.54 -23.12
N GLN A 139 -5.44 28.10 -21.91
CA GLN A 139 -4.42 27.66 -20.94
C GLN A 139 -4.16 26.16 -21.07
N LEU A 140 -5.20 25.39 -21.36
CA LEU A 140 -5.13 23.97 -21.66
C LEU A 140 -6.10 23.65 -22.79
N ALA A 141 -5.64 22.91 -23.79
CA ALA A 141 -6.47 22.33 -24.83
C ALA A 141 -6.28 20.80 -24.83
N CYS A 142 -7.38 20.08 -24.65
CA CYS A 142 -7.41 18.61 -24.68
C CYS A 142 -7.65 18.06 -26.08
N ASP A 143 -8.33 18.86 -26.92
CA ASP A 143 -8.61 18.66 -28.33
C ASP A 143 -8.78 20.06 -28.96
N ALA A 144 -8.97 20.16 -30.26
CA ALA A 144 -9.24 21.39 -30.97
C ALA A 144 -10.51 22.09 -30.45
N LEU A 145 -10.33 23.29 -29.88
CA LEU A 145 -11.41 24.22 -29.58
C LEU A 145 -11.95 24.82 -30.88
N ARG A 146 -13.22 25.22 -30.93
CA ARG A 146 -13.89 25.72 -32.13
C ARG A 146 -14.86 26.84 -31.78
N ALA A 147 -15.19 27.67 -32.78
CA ALA A 147 -16.29 28.61 -32.66
C ALA A 147 -17.59 27.86 -32.32
N GLY A 148 -18.33 28.37 -31.34
CA GLY A 148 -19.54 27.77 -30.80
C GLY A 148 -19.33 26.88 -29.57
N ASP A 149 -18.10 26.49 -29.23
CA ASP A 149 -17.83 25.76 -27.98
C ASP A 149 -18.26 26.59 -26.77
N VAL A 150 -18.76 25.89 -25.75
CA VAL A 150 -19.43 26.51 -24.59
C VAL A 150 -18.42 26.73 -23.47
N LEU A 151 -18.50 27.91 -22.85
CA LEU A 151 -17.70 28.24 -21.67
C LEU A 151 -18.58 28.18 -20.42
N VAL A 152 -18.13 27.41 -19.44
CA VAL A 152 -18.76 27.31 -18.13
C VAL A 152 -17.80 27.77 -17.04
N PRO A 153 -18.29 28.33 -15.92
CA PRO A 153 -17.43 28.78 -14.83
C PRO A 153 -16.43 27.70 -14.42
N PHE A 154 -15.14 28.05 -14.40
CA PHE A 154 -14.09 27.10 -14.08
C PHE A 154 -14.24 26.60 -12.64
N ARG A 155 -14.12 25.29 -12.46
CA ARG A 155 -14.01 24.66 -11.15
C ARG A 155 -12.71 23.89 -11.11
N GLU A 156 -11.92 24.15 -10.08
CA GLU A 156 -10.69 23.41 -9.87
C GLU A 156 -11.00 21.96 -9.50
N ARG A 157 -10.39 21.05 -10.25
CA ARG A 157 -10.51 19.60 -10.09
C ARG A 157 -9.13 19.03 -9.74
N PRO A 158 -8.82 18.85 -8.45
CA PRO A 158 -7.55 18.28 -8.06
C PRO A 158 -7.48 16.81 -8.50
N ALA A 159 -6.32 16.39 -9.00
CA ALA A 159 -6.13 15.01 -9.41
C ALA A 159 -6.13 14.06 -8.20
N PRO A 160 -6.99 13.02 -8.21
CA PRO A 160 -7.03 12.06 -7.13
C PRO A 160 -5.71 11.28 -7.04
N VAL A 161 -5.36 10.90 -5.81
CA VAL A 161 -4.19 10.08 -5.50
C VAL A 161 -4.53 8.63 -5.81
N PHE A 162 -3.62 7.91 -6.46
CA PHE A 162 -3.82 6.48 -6.68
C PHE A 162 -3.69 5.71 -5.37
N LYS A 163 -4.51 4.67 -5.20
CA LYS A 163 -4.33 3.69 -4.12
C LYS A 163 -3.03 2.91 -4.34
N ALA A 164 -2.38 2.48 -3.26
CA ALA A 164 -1.16 1.68 -3.35
C ALA A 164 -1.42 0.36 -4.11
N SER A 165 -0.49 -0.03 -4.99
CA SER A 165 -0.66 -1.12 -5.96
C SER A 165 -0.72 -2.53 -5.36
N GLU A 166 -0.55 -2.70 -4.05
CA GLU A 166 -0.32 -4.02 -3.43
C GLU A 166 -1.60 -4.80 -3.05
N ALA A 167 -2.80 -4.28 -3.33
CA ALA A 167 -4.04 -4.84 -2.78
C ALA A 167 -5.18 -5.02 -3.79
N PHE A 168 -4.90 -5.34 -5.05
CA PHE A 168 -5.99 -5.74 -5.95
C PHE A 168 -6.44 -7.18 -5.67
N ASP A 169 -7.49 -7.34 -4.86
CA ASP A 169 -8.09 -8.65 -4.58
C ASP A 169 -9.11 -9.02 -5.66
N ARG A 170 -8.68 -9.90 -6.59
CA ARG A 170 -9.53 -10.43 -7.67
C ARG A 170 -10.73 -11.24 -7.16
N PHE A 171 -10.68 -11.75 -5.93
CA PHE A 171 -11.70 -12.61 -5.34
C PHE A 171 -12.49 -11.92 -4.22
N ALA A 172 -12.29 -10.61 -4.02
CA ALA A 172 -12.98 -9.92 -2.94
C ALA A 172 -14.51 -9.99 -3.15
N PRO A 173 -15.27 -10.08 -2.03
CA PRO A 173 -16.71 -10.24 -2.06
C PRO A 173 -17.38 -9.08 -2.81
N ILE A 174 -18.58 -9.34 -3.36
CA ILE A 174 -19.39 -8.32 -4.03
C ILE A 174 -19.72 -7.22 -3.03
N SER A 175 -19.48 -5.98 -3.43
CA SER A 175 -19.88 -4.82 -2.67
C SER A 175 -21.39 -4.64 -2.78
N SER A 176 -22.07 -4.47 -1.65
CA SER A 176 -23.50 -4.12 -1.65
C SER A 176 -23.77 -2.67 -2.09
N ARG A 177 -22.71 -1.89 -2.38
CA ARG A 177 -22.79 -0.48 -2.78
C ARG A 177 -22.80 -0.35 -4.31
N GLY A 178 -24.01 -0.46 -4.87
CA GLY A 178 -24.33 0.04 -6.21
C GLY A 178 -23.64 -0.72 -7.33
N GLU A 179 -24.23 -1.85 -7.75
CA GLU A 179 -23.95 -2.40 -9.06
C GLU A 179 -24.38 -1.40 -10.14
N ALA A 180 -23.47 -1.14 -11.06
CA ALA A 180 -23.64 -0.25 -12.18
C ALA A 180 -23.02 -0.87 -13.44
N THR A 181 -23.16 -0.18 -14.56
CA THR A 181 -22.76 -0.61 -15.88
C THR A 181 -21.92 0.47 -16.54
N ILE A 182 -20.84 0.06 -17.18
CA ILE A 182 -20.06 0.91 -18.07
C ILE A 182 -20.89 1.19 -19.30
N ILE A 183 -21.22 2.44 -19.53
CA ILE A 183 -22.12 2.81 -20.62
C ILE A 183 -21.35 3.03 -21.91
N TRP A 184 -20.21 3.72 -21.83
CA TRP A 184 -19.31 4.00 -22.94
C TRP A 184 -17.91 4.31 -22.41
N GLY A 185 -16.89 4.09 -23.24
CA GLY A 185 -15.61 4.77 -23.10
C GLY A 185 -15.69 6.22 -23.59
N LYS A 186 -14.62 6.99 -23.36
CA LYS A 186 -14.46 8.31 -23.97
C LYS A 186 -14.63 8.21 -25.49
N GLU A 187 -15.26 9.23 -26.09
CA GLU A 187 -15.55 9.27 -27.53
C GLU A 187 -16.35 8.05 -28.04
N PHE A 188 -17.25 7.50 -27.21
CA PHE A 188 -18.11 6.35 -27.54
C PHE A 188 -17.34 5.07 -27.86
N GLN A 189 -16.14 4.92 -27.31
CA GLN A 189 -15.38 3.68 -27.39
C GLN A 189 -16.16 2.53 -26.75
N VAL A 190 -16.22 1.40 -27.48
CA VAL A 190 -16.82 0.16 -26.98
C VAL A 190 -15.88 -0.54 -26.01
N MET A 191 -14.59 -0.51 -26.26
CA MET A 191 -13.55 -1.19 -25.48
C MET A 191 -12.69 -0.14 -24.80
N VAL A 192 -12.33 -0.40 -23.55
CA VAL A 192 -11.44 0.46 -22.76
C VAL A 192 -10.36 -0.41 -22.11
N GLY A 193 -9.13 0.07 -22.13
CA GLY A 193 -7.98 -0.53 -21.47
C GLY A 193 -7.43 0.35 -20.36
N GLN A 194 -6.30 -0.04 -19.81
CA GLN A 194 -5.60 0.77 -18.80
C GLN A 194 -5.25 2.17 -19.35
N GLY A 195 -5.58 3.21 -18.59
CA GLY A 195 -5.42 4.61 -18.97
C GLY A 195 -6.62 5.21 -19.71
N ASP A 196 -7.52 4.38 -20.24
CA ASP A 196 -8.71 4.88 -20.92
C ASP A 196 -9.77 5.36 -19.92
N VAL A 197 -10.62 6.25 -20.40
CA VAL A 197 -11.72 6.83 -19.63
C VAL A 197 -13.02 6.11 -19.94
N MET A 198 -13.81 5.84 -18.90
CA MET A 198 -15.11 5.22 -18.98
C MET A 198 -16.18 6.03 -18.24
N TYR A 199 -17.41 5.96 -18.76
CA TYR A 199 -18.60 6.58 -18.17
C TYR A 199 -19.50 5.51 -17.55
N VAL A 200 -19.92 5.74 -16.31
CA VAL A 200 -20.68 4.76 -15.51
C VAL A 200 -22.02 5.38 -15.11
N ASN A 201 -23.10 4.59 -15.13
CA ASN A 201 -24.42 4.98 -14.61
C ASN A 201 -24.53 4.93 -13.07
N LEU A 202 -23.49 5.41 -12.39
CA LEU A 202 -23.42 5.52 -10.94
C LEU A 202 -22.85 6.89 -10.58
N GLY A 203 -23.61 7.69 -9.84
CA GLY A 203 -23.25 9.07 -9.50
C GLY A 203 -23.29 9.38 -8.01
N THR A 204 -23.15 10.66 -7.68
CA THR A 204 -23.16 11.20 -6.31
C THR A 204 -24.49 10.92 -5.59
N GLY A 205 -25.61 10.85 -6.32
CA GLY A 205 -26.91 10.45 -5.77
C GLY A 205 -26.93 9.01 -5.23
N GLN A 206 -25.96 8.18 -5.62
CA GLN A 206 -25.76 6.81 -5.14
C GLN A 206 -24.51 6.67 -4.26
N GLY A 207 -23.91 7.79 -3.83
CA GLY A 207 -22.79 7.82 -2.90
C GLY A 207 -21.39 7.78 -3.52
N VAL A 208 -21.28 7.88 -4.86
CA VAL A 208 -19.98 7.98 -5.54
C VAL A 208 -19.31 9.32 -5.24
N ARG A 209 -18.01 9.31 -4.98
CA ARG A 209 -17.16 10.49 -4.81
C ARG A 209 -15.92 10.40 -5.69
N VAL A 210 -15.38 11.55 -6.06
CA VAL A 210 -14.08 11.64 -6.73
C VAL A 210 -13.01 11.02 -5.82
N GLY A 211 -12.17 10.15 -6.37
CA GLY A 211 -11.19 9.37 -5.63
C GLY A 211 -11.67 7.99 -5.17
N ASP A 212 -12.97 7.68 -5.28
CA ASP A 212 -13.45 6.31 -5.08
C ASP A 212 -12.96 5.40 -6.21
N TYR A 213 -12.89 4.10 -5.93
CA TYR A 213 -12.45 3.08 -6.87
C TYR A 213 -13.60 2.18 -7.28
N TYR A 214 -13.64 1.85 -8.57
CA TYR A 214 -14.49 0.83 -9.12
C TYR A 214 -13.72 -0.46 -9.31
N ARG A 215 -14.38 -1.57 -8.97
CA ARG A 215 -14.00 -2.88 -9.48
C ARG A 215 -14.83 -3.18 -10.71
N VAL A 216 -14.16 -3.48 -11.81
CA VAL A 216 -14.79 -3.85 -13.08
C VAL A 216 -14.89 -5.36 -13.18
N TYR A 217 -16.07 -5.87 -13.52
CA TYR A 217 -16.32 -7.30 -13.62
C TYR A 217 -17.38 -7.65 -14.66
N ARG A 218 -17.43 -8.93 -15.03
CA ARG A 218 -18.40 -9.51 -15.95
C ARG A 218 -18.92 -10.82 -15.38
N TYR A 219 -20.23 -11.05 -15.39
CA TYR A 219 -20.78 -12.37 -15.06
C TYR A 219 -20.50 -13.39 -16.16
N GLY A 220 -20.23 -14.64 -15.78
CA GLY A 220 -19.74 -15.68 -16.68
C GLY A 220 -20.64 -15.99 -17.89
N SER A 221 -19.99 -16.46 -18.96
CA SER A 221 -20.57 -17.01 -20.21
C SER A 221 -21.45 -16.05 -21.03
N GLY A 222 -20.88 -15.41 -22.05
CA GLY A 222 -21.61 -14.73 -23.13
C GLY A 222 -20.93 -13.46 -23.64
N THR A 223 -21.19 -13.05 -24.90
CA THR A 223 -20.74 -11.72 -25.35
C THR A 223 -21.77 -10.68 -24.92
N ILE A 224 -21.29 -9.57 -24.39
CA ILE A 224 -22.11 -8.39 -24.10
C ILE A 224 -22.43 -7.60 -25.38
N TYR A 225 -21.70 -7.86 -26.46
CA TYR A 225 -21.78 -7.10 -27.71
C TYR A 225 -22.98 -7.51 -28.56
N LYS A 226 -24.01 -6.65 -28.57
CA LYS A 226 -25.19 -6.77 -29.43
C LYS A 226 -24.93 -6.30 -30.86
N GLY A 227 -23.88 -5.51 -31.10
CA GLY A 227 -23.56 -4.99 -32.44
C GLY A 227 -23.46 -6.08 -33.53
N TYR A 228 -23.06 -7.30 -33.15
CA TYR A 228 -23.04 -8.46 -34.06
C TYR A 228 -24.41 -9.11 -34.31
N LYS A 229 -25.42 -8.91 -33.46
CA LYS A 229 -26.79 -9.40 -33.71
C LYS A 229 -27.54 -8.54 -34.73
N GLY A 230 -27.20 -7.24 -34.81
CA GLY A 230 -27.87 -6.26 -35.68
C GLY A 230 -27.17 -5.98 -37.01
N MET A 231 -25.86 -6.23 -37.11
CA MET A 231 -25.18 -6.29 -38.41
C MET A 231 -25.79 -7.43 -39.20
N GLY A 232 -26.64 -7.10 -40.18
CA GLY A 232 -27.36 -8.09 -40.98
C GLY A 232 -26.44 -9.24 -41.40
N ARG A 233 -27.01 -10.45 -41.50
CA ARG A 233 -26.32 -11.73 -41.80
C ARG A 233 -25.22 -11.66 -42.90
N GLY A 234 -25.21 -10.62 -43.74
CA GLY A 234 -24.22 -10.36 -44.78
C GLY A 234 -22.88 -9.76 -44.34
N LEU A 235 -22.76 -9.00 -43.25
CA LEU A 235 -21.48 -8.39 -42.83
C LEU A 235 -20.60 -9.38 -42.05
N LEU A 236 -21.23 -10.23 -41.25
CA LEU A 236 -20.59 -11.41 -40.64
C LEU A 236 -20.12 -12.46 -41.67
N ARG A 237 -20.46 -12.33 -42.97
CA ARG A 237 -19.94 -13.23 -44.02
C ARG A 237 -18.47 -12.97 -44.35
N HIS A 238 -17.94 -11.78 -44.06
CA HIS A 238 -16.59 -11.37 -44.49
C HIS A 238 -15.54 -11.37 -43.37
N GLU A 239 -15.95 -11.40 -42.10
CA GLU A 239 -15.01 -11.52 -40.98
C GLU A 239 -14.61 -12.99 -40.78
N ARG A 240 -13.35 -13.25 -41.11
CA ARG A 240 -12.67 -14.55 -41.22
C ARG A 240 -12.94 -15.47 -40.02
N GLY A 241 -13.63 -16.60 -40.27
CA GLY A 241 -13.39 -17.84 -39.53
C GLY A 241 -14.41 -18.28 -38.47
N MET A 242 -15.55 -17.59 -38.27
CA MET A 242 -16.58 -18.12 -37.37
C MET A 242 -17.43 -19.21 -38.06
N PRO A 243 -17.45 -20.47 -37.57
CA PRO A 243 -18.27 -21.52 -38.16
C PRO A 243 -19.76 -21.20 -38.02
N TYR A 244 -20.54 -21.59 -39.05
CA TYR A 244 -21.98 -21.39 -39.14
C TYR A 244 -22.72 -21.75 -37.84
N GLY A 245 -23.63 -20.88 -37.38
CA GLY A 245 -24.65 -21.24 -36.39
C GLY A 245 -24.23 -21.12 -34.92
N TYR A 246 -23.12 -20.45 -34.61
CA TYR A 246 -22.76 -20.20 -33.20
C TYR A 246 -23.76 -19.22 -32.56
N ASN A 247 -24.66 -19.74 -31.74
CA ASN A 247 -25.45 -18.92 -30.83
C ASN A 247 -24.50 -18.36 -29.78
N ILE A 248 -24.24 -17.06 -29.86
CA ILE A 248 -23.53 -16.34 -28.80
C ILE A 248 -24.27 -16.59 -27.48
N PRO A 249 -23.63 -17.21 -26.47
CA PRO A 249 -24.25 -17.45 -25.17
C PRO A 249 -24.73 -16.13 -24.56
N LYS A 250 -25.89 -16.16 -23.90
CA LYS A 250 -26.34 -15.01 -23.10
C LYS A 250 -25.60 -15.01 -21.78
N MET A 251 -25.25 -13.80 -21.34
CA MET A 251 -24.67 -13.54 -20.03
C MET A 251 -25.47 -14.20 -18.90
N ARG A 252 -24.79 -14.93 -18.01
CA ARG A 252 -25.39 -15.71 -16.92
C ARG A 252 -24.98 -15.14 -15.56
N ARG A 253 -25.92 -14.49 -14.86
CA ARG A 253 -25.69 -13.94 -13.50
C ARG A 253 -25.54 -15.00 -12.41
N ASP A 254 -25.96 -16.23 -12.69
CA ASP A 254 -25.83 -17.39 -11.79
C ASP A 254 -24.41 -17.99 -11.78
N LEU A 255 -23.54 -17.59 -12.72
CA LEU A 255 -22.14 -18.00 -12.73
C LEU A 255 -21.26 -17.04 -11.94
N PRO A 256 -20.10 -17.51 -11.43
CA PRO A 256 -19.11 -16.63 -10.83
C PRO A 256 -18.75 -15.48 -11.76
N ARG A 257 -18.63 -14.28 -11.19
CA ARG A 257 -18.13 -13.12 -11.93
C ARG A 257 -16.64 -13.25 -12.18
N GLU A 258 -16.21 -12.79 -13.35
CA GLU A 258 -14.82 -12.56 -13.70
C GLU A 258 -14.49 -11.09 -13.43
N VAL A 259 -13.51 -10.83 -12.57
CA VAL A 259 -12.99 -9.49 -12.34
C VAL A 259 -12.01 -9.14 -13.47
N LEU A 260 -12.30 -8.04 -14.16
CA LEU A 260 -11.61 -7.58 -15.37
C LEU A 260 -10.62 -6.44 -15.10
N GLY A 261 -10.82 -5.68 -14.01
CA GLY A 261 -9.93 -4.57 -13.72
C GLY A 261 -10.44 -3.63 -12.63
N GLU A 262 -9.84 -2.45 -12.63
CA GLU A 262 -10.07 -1.38 -11.65
C GLU A 262 -10.11 -0.03 -12.36
N ALA A 263 -10.91 0.90 -11.84
CA ALA A 263 -10.91 2.27 -12.32
C ALA A 263 -11.06 3.29 -11.19
N LEU A 264 -10.40 4.43 -11.33
CA LEU A 264 -10.44 5.55 -10.39
C LEU A 264 -11.46 6.59 -10.85
N VAL A 265 -12.40 6.96 -9.98
CA VAL A 265 -13.37 8.03 -10.25
C VAL A 265 -12.67 9.39 -10.26
N VAL A 266 -12.69 10.07 -11.41
CA VAL A 266 -12.08 11.41 -11.59
C VAL A 266 -13.13 12.52 -11.65
N HIS A 267 -14.38 12.20 -11.97
CA HIS A 267 -15.51 13.12 -11.96
C HIS A 267 -16.80 12.39 -11.58
N ALA A 268 -17.70 13.05 -10.84
CA ALA A 268 -18.99 12.49 -10.48
C ALA A 268 -20.08 13.58 -10.56
N ASP A 269 -21.17 13.26 -11.27
CA ASP A 269 -22.39 14.05 -11.34
C ASP A 269 -23.50 13.34 -10.54
N GLN A 270 -24.75 13.80 -10.58
CA GLN A 270 -25.85 13.23 -9.78
C GLN A 270 -26.14 11.77 -10.12
N SER A 271 -26.22 11.44 -11.41
CA SER A 271 -26.65 10.13 -11.94
C SER A 271 -25.52 9.34 -12.62
N SER A 272 -24.35 9.95 -12.79
CA SER A 272 -23.24 9.36 -13.53
C SER A 272 -21.90 9.70 -12.92
N SER A 273 -20.87 8.98 -13.35
CA SER A 273 -19.49 9.29 -13.03
C SER A 273 -18.58 8.98 -14.22
N THR A 274 -17.40 9.58 -14.18
CA THR A 274 -16.31 9.36 -15.12
C THR A 274 -15.13 8.81 -14.36
N ALA A 275 -14.58 7.71 -14.85
CA ALA A 275 -13.49 7.00 -14.21
C ALA A 275 -12.40 6.66 -15.22
N VAL A 276 -11.15 6.62 -14.76
CA VAL A 276 -9.97 6.24 -15.54
C VAL A 276 -9.59 4.83 -15.13
N VAL A 277 -9.45 3.92 -16.09
CA VAL A 277 -9.05 2.53 -15.81
C VAL A 277 -7.60 2.52 -15.31
N THR A 278 -7.38 2.08 -14.07
CA THR A 278 -6.04 2.03 -13.45
C THR A 278 -5.38 0.67 -13.65
N LEU A 279 -6.18 -0.38 -13.80
CA LEU A 279 -5.72 -1.75 -14.02
C LEU A 279 -6.67 -2.47 -14.97
N SER A 280 -6.12 -3.18 -15.95
CA SER A 280 -6.87 -4.06 -16.85
C SER A 280 -6.22 -5.45 -16.83
N LEU A 281 -6.98 -6.46 -16.42
CA LEU A 281 -6.60 -7.88 -16.44
C LEU A 281 -7.15 -8.62 -17.66
N GLY A 282 -8.06 -7.97 -18.39
CA GLY A 282 -8.71 -8.47 -19.60
C GLY A 282 -9.47 -7.34 -20.28
N GLU A 283 -10.08 -7.66 -21.41
CA GLU A 283 -10.80 -6.68 -22.23
C GLU A 283 -12.06 -6.16 -21.52
N ILE A 284 -12.03 -4.89 -21.11
CA ILE A 284 -13.18 -4.19 -20.55
C ILE A 284 -13.98 -3.55 -21.68
N HIS A 285 -15.29 -3.70 -21.62
CA HIS A 285 -16.21 -3.26 -22.64
C HIS A 285 -17.40 -2.50 -22.06
N ALA A 286 -18.01 -1.63 -22.87
CA ALA A 286 -19.32 -1.06 -22.60
C ALA A 286 -20.35 -2.21 -22.42
N GLY A 287 -21.04 -2.20 -21.28
CA GLY A 287 -21.93 -3.27 -20.83
C GLY A 287 -21.36 -4.12 -19.70
N ASP A 288 -20.06 -4.01 -19.41
CA ASP A 288 -19.48 -4.60 -18.20
C ASP A 288 -19.97 -3.90 -16.95
N PHE A 289 -19.93 -4.63 -15.84
CA PHE A 289 -20.44 -4.17 -14.57
C PHE A 289 -19.33 -3.55 -13.75
N VAL A 290 -19.71 -2.58 -12.94
CA VAL A 290 -18.85 -2.02 -11.91
C VAL A 290 -19.55 -2.01 -10.58
N GLU A 291 -18.76 -2.12 -9.53
CA GLU A 291 -19.19 -1.91 -8.16
C GLU A 291 -18.22 -0.95 -7.47
N LEU A 292 -18.72 -0.13 -6.55
CA LEU A 292 -17.83 0.66 -5.69
C LEU A 292 -17.05 -0.29 -4.80
N GLU A 293 -15.72 -0.18 -4.87
CA GLU A 293 -14.87 -0.86 -3.91
C GLU A 293 -15.23 -0.39 -2.50
N PRO A 294 -15.28 -1.31 -1.52
CA PRO A 294 -15.42 -0.91 -0.14
C PRO A 294 -14.24 0.01 0.22
N PRO A 295 -14.50 1.13 0.92
CA PRO A 295 -13.43 2.01 1.36
C PRO A 295 -12.38 1.22 2.14
N ALA A 296 -11.10 1.59 1.99
CA ALA A 296 -10.02 0.93 2.70
C ALA A 296 -10.27 0.97 4.22
N ALA A 297 -9.99 -0.14 4.90
CA ALA A 297 -10.05 -0.19 6.35
C ALA A 297 -9.13 0.88 6.94
N PRO A 298 -9.57 1.62 7.99
CA PRO A 298 -8.72 2.62 8.61
C PRO A 298 -7.44 1.98 9.16
N LYS A 299 -6.36 2.77 9.25
CA LYS A 299 -5.14 2.38 9.96
C LYS A 299 -5.01 3.27 11.19
N ALA A 300 -4.53 2.70 12.29
CA ALA A 300 -4.30 3.45 13.52
C ALA A 300 -2.92 3.14 14.08
N SER A 301 -2.27 4.16 14.64
CA SER A 301 -1.03 4.05 15.38
C SER A 301 -1.12 4.87 16.65
N LEU A 302 -0.61 4.33 17.75
CA LEU A 302 -0.58 4.97 19.05
C LEU A 302 0.76 4.67 19.72
N SER A 303 1.35 5.67 20.34
CA SER A 303 2.62 5.56 21.06
C SER A 303 2.61 6.42 22.31
N ALA A 304 3.32 5.99 23.34
CA ALA A 304 3.54 6.75 24.57
C ALA A 304 5.02 7.05 24.73
N SER A 305 5.39 8.31 24.98
CA SER A 305 6.77 8.70 25.22
C SER A 305 6.87 9.69 26.39
N PRO A 306 7.50 9.31 27.51
CA PRO A 306 8.09 8.00 27.81
C PRO A 306 7.03 6.91 28.10
N ALA A 307 7.31 5.64 27.74
CA ALA A 307 6.39 4.52 28.01
C ALA A 307 6.36 4.07 29.48
N SER A 308 7.33 4.52 30.30
CA SER A 308 7.40 4.23 31.74
C SER A 308 7.60 5.53 32.51
N ILE A 309 6.77 5.76 33.53
CA ILE A 309 6.74 6.98 34.32
C ILE A 309 6.64 6.68 35.83
N PRO A 310 7.27 7.49 36.70
CA PRO A 310 7.00 7.44 38.13
C PRO A 310 5.54 7.80 38.44
N ARG A 311 4.98 7.27 39.54
CA ARG A 311 3.64 7.66 40.01
C ARG A 311 3.52 9.18 40.17
N GLY A 312 2.56 9.79 39.47
CA GLY A 312 2.29 11.24 39.51
C GLY A 312 3.02 12.06 38.45
N ALA A 313 3.89 11.44 37.64
CA ALA A 313 4.44 12.07 36.44
C ALA A 313 3.46 11.96 35.26
N SER A 314 3.73 12.72 34.20
CA SER A 314 2.98 12.70 32.95
C SER A 314 3.76 12.01 31.82
N THR A 315 3.04 11.50 30.83
CA THR A 315 3.59 11.04 29.55
C THR A 315 2.79 11.62 28.40
N ARG A 316 3.42 11.70 27.22
CA ARG A 316 2.77 12.16 25.99
C ARG A 316 2.33 10.97 25.15
N LEU A 317 1.02 10.82 24.97
CA LEU A 317 0.45 9.98 23.92
C LEU A 317 0.51 10.71 22.60
N SER A 318 0.94 10.02 21.54
CA SER A 318 0.91 10.51 20.16
C SER A 318 0.24 9.47 19.28
N TRP A 319 -0.72 9.91 18.46
CA TRP A 319 -1.48 9.04 17.56
C TRP A 319 -1.55 9.61 16.15
N ARG A 320 -1.72 8.69 15.21
CA ARG A 320 -1.98 9.00 13.80
C ARG A 320 -2.87 7.91 13.22
N THR A 321 -3.92 8.33 12.54
CA THR A 321 -4.83 7.45 11.81
C THR A 321 -4.88 7.81 10.33
N GLU A 322 -5.20 6.84 9.49
CA GLU A 322 -5.44 7.00 8.06
C GLU A 322 -6.80 6.38 7.71
N GLY A 323 -7.60 7.06 6.89
CA GLY A 323 -8.92 6.53 6.48
C GLY A 323 -10.01 6.55 7.56
N ALA A 324 -9.73 7.10 8.74
CA ALA A 324 -10.69 7.24 9.83
C ALA A 324 -11.44 8.59 9.76
N GLN A 325 -12.74 8.56 10.05
CA GLN A 325 -13.60 9.74 10.20
C GLN A 325 -13.83 10.09 11.67
N GLU A 326 -13.83 9.07 12.53
CA GLU A 326 -13.99 9.21 13.97
C GLU A 326 -12.83 8.48 14.66
N VAL A 327 -12.22 9.11 15.64
CA VAL A 327 -11.13 8.52 16.43
C VAL A 327 -11.41 8.75 17.90
N GLU A 328 -11.34 7.69 18.68
CA GLU A 328 -11.54 7.73 20.13
C GLU A 328 -10.36 7.06 20.83
N ILE A 329 -9.89 7.63 21.93
CA ILE A 329 -8.85 7.04 22.77
C ILE A 329 -9.42 6.72 24.15
N SER A 330 -9.38 5.45 24.50
CA SER A 330 -9.80 4.94 25.81
C SER A 330 -8.61 4.36 26.57
N PRO A 331 -8.57 4.46 27.91
CA PRO A 331 -9.51 5.18 28.78
C PRO A 331 -9.20 6.68 28.88
N GLY A 332 -10.25 7.50 29.07
CA GLY A 332 -10.15 8.85 29.64
C GLY A 332 -9.83 10.03 28.71
N VAL A 333 -9.35 9.79 27.49
CA VAL A 333 -9.08 10.87 26.52
C VAL A 333 -10.32 11.23 25.70
N GLY A 334 -11.09 10.22 25.27
CA GLY A 334 -12.33 10.41 24.52
C GLY A 334 -12.09 10.67 23.03
N SER A 335 -13.01 11.41 22.40
CA SER A 335 -12.97 11.71 20.96
C SER A 335 -11.83 12.69 20.64
N VAL A 336 -11.04 12.36 19.62
CA VAL A 336 -9.86 13.12 19.20
C VAL A 336 -9.79 13.26 17.67
N ASP A 337 -8.98 14.21 17.20
CA ASP A 337 -8.70 14.36 15.77
C ASP A 337 -7.92 13.16 15.20
N THR A 338 -7.89 13.03 13.87
CA THR A 338 -7.20 11.94 13.14
C THR A 338 -5.68 11.90 13.34
N ARG A 339 -5.08 12.99 13.85
CA ARG A 339 -3.69 13.06 14.28
C ARG A 339 -3.56 14.01 15.45
N GLY A 340 -2.72 13.68 16.42
CA GLY A 340 -2.53 14.56 17.56
C GLY A 340 -1.60 13.98 18.62
N SER A 341 -1.45 14.76 19.69
CA SER A 341 -0.79 14.32 20.90
C SER A 341 -1.51 14.88 22.13
N ALA A 342 -1.60 14.11 23.19
CA ALA A 342 -2.19 14.50 24.46
C ALA A 342 -1.26 14.12 25.61
N GLU A 343 -1.23 14.96 26.63
CA GLU A 343 -0.50 14.69 27.86
C GLU A 343 -1.43 14.03 28.88
N ILE A 344 -1.00 12.90 29.43
CA ILE A 344 -1.79 12.08 30.36
C ILE A 344 -0.96 11.77 31.60
N SER A 345 -1.63 11.59 32.74
CA SER A 345 -0.98 11.27 34.02
C SER A 345 -1.66 10.07 34.70
N PRO A 346 -1.49 8.84 34.17
CA PRO A 346 -2.08 7.65 34.75
C PRO A 346 -1.51 7.38 36.16
N THR A 347 -2.37 6.93 37.08
CA THR A 347 -1.98 6.62 38.46
C THR A 347 -1.56 5.15 38.66
N GLN A 348 -1.88 4.30 37.69
CA GLN A 348 -1.53 2.88 37.62
C GLN A 348 -1.14 2.52 36.19
N THR A 349 -0.43 1.41 35.99
CA THR A 349 -0.10 0.90 34.65
C THR A 349 -1.38 0.74 33.83
N THR A 350 -1.49 1.51 32.76
CA THR A 350 -2.72 1.64 31.97
C THR A 350 -2.38 1.41 30.50
N THR A 351 -3.15 0.55 29.84
CA THR A 351 -3.09 0.38 28.39
C THR A 351 -4.15 1.29 27.76
N TYR A 352 -3.70 2.18 26.89
CA TYR A 352 -4.54 3.04 26.09
C TYR A 352 -4.78 2.37 24.74
N THR A 353 -6.02 2.41 24.26
CA THR A 353 -6.45 1.93 22.96
C THR A 353 -6.99 3.09 22.16
N VAL A 354 -6.43 3.33 20.97
CA VAL A 354 -7.04 4.19 19.96
C VAL A 354 -7.94 3.33 19.09
N SER A 355 -9.21 3.70 18.98
CA SER A 355 -10.19 3.08 18.10
C SER A 355 -10.52 4.08 16.99
N ALA A 356 -10.12 3.74 15.76
CA ALA A 356 -10.31 4.55 14.57
C ALA A 356 -11.42 3.94 13.71
N ARG A 357 -12.51 4.67 13.49
CA ARG A 357 -13.67 4.24 12.70
C ARG A 357 -13.77 5.06 11.43
N GLY A 358 -14.04 4.39 10.32
CA GLY A 358 -14.24 5.01 9.02
C GLY A 358 -15.20 4.19 8.16
N LEU A 359 -15.40 4.65 6.93
CA LEU A 359 -16.31 3.99 6.00
C LEU A 359 -15.89 2.54 5.69
N GLY A 360 -14.59 2.24 5.79
CA GLY A 360 -14.00 0.92 5.55
C GLY A 360 -13.98 -0.02 6.76
N GLY A 361 -14.60 0.36 7.88
CA GLY A 361 -14.62 -0.42 9.12
C GLY A 361 -13.91 0.26 10.27
N SER A 362 -13.33 -0.52 11.17
CA SER A 362 -12.63 -0.03 12.36
C SER A 362 -11.23 -0.64 12.50
N ALA A 363 -10.29 0.13 13.03
CA ALA A 363 -8.97 -0.35 13.39
C ALA A 363 -8.59 0.14 14.78
N GLU A 364 -7.82 -0.67 15.48
CA GLU A 364 -7.38 -0.36 16.83
C GLU A 364 -5.85 -0.47 16.94
N ALA A 365 -5.27 0.39 17.77
CA ALA A 365 -3.88 0.28 18.17
C ALA A 365 -3.75 0.59 19.66
N THR A 366 -2.77 -0.01 20.33
CA THR A 366 -2.61 0.11 21.77
C THR A 366 -1.23 0.66 22.14
N ALA A 367 -1.17 1.39 23.25
CA ALA A 367 0.07 1.81 23.89
C ALA A 367 -0.06 1.64 25.40
N THR A 368 0.86 0.90 26.00
CA THR A 368 0.88 0.68 27.44
C THR A 368 1.82 1.67 28.11
N VAL A 369 1.31 2.37 29.13
CA VAL A 369 2.09 3.24 30.00
C VAL A 369 2.29 2.52 31.33
N THR A 370 3.53 2.20 31.65
CA THR A 370 3.89 1.57 32.93
C THR A 370 4.10 2.64 34.00
N VAL A 371 3.37 2.54 35.11
CA VAL A 371 3.57 3.43 36.27
C VAL A 371 4.45 2.73 37.30
N VAL A 372 5.67 3.20 37.45
CA VAL A 372 6.63 2.68 38.43
C VAL A 372 6.28 3.26 39.81
N GLN A 373 5.91 2.38 40.73
CA GLN A 373 5.62 2.75 42.11
C GLN A 373 6.90 2.65 42.94
N PRO A 374 7.24 3.65 43.76
CA PRO A 374 8.35 3.51 44.70
C PRO A 374 8.01 2.39 45.69
N GLU A 375 8.88 1.40 45.83
CA GLU A 375 8.75 0.37 46.85
C GLU A 375 8.72 1.03 48.24
N VAL A 376 7.66 0.77 48.99
CA VAL A 376 7.54 1.21 50.38
C VAL A 376 8.55 0.40 51.18
N SER A 377 9.66 1.03 51.56
CA SER A 377 10.67 0.43 52.43
C SER A 377 10.04 0.08 53.78
N ARG A 378 9.64 -1.18 53.97
CA ARG A 378 9.33 -1.73 55.30
C ARG A 378 10.64 -1.80 56.09
N PRO A 379 10.68 -1.37 57.38
CA PRO A 379 11.89 -1.52 58.20
C PRO A 379 12.29 -2.99 58.23
N ALA A 380 13.55 -3.26 57.89
CA ALA A 380 14.13 -4.60 57.93
C ALA A 380 13.98 -5.21 59.34
N PRO A 381 13.53 -6.48 59.47
CA PRO A 381 13.67 -7.20 60.72
C PRO A 381 15.15 -7.24 61.11
N ALA A 382 15.44 -7.07 62.40
CA ALA A 382 16.80 -7.18 62.93
C ALA A 382 17.47 -8.49 62.47
N PRO A 383 18.79 -8.46 62.18
CA PRO A 383 19.50 -9.62 61.64
C PRO A 383 19.52 -10.75 62.67
N THR A 384 18.69 -11.77 62.44
CA THR A 384 18.83 -13.07 63.08
C THR A 384 20.07 -13.76 62.51
N PRO A 385 20.92 -14.40 63.32
CA PRO A 385 22.19 -14.96 62.86
C PRO A 385 22.00 -15.97 61.73
N ALA A 386 22.89 -15.87 60.74
CA ALA A 386 22.97 -16.78 59.60
C ALA A 386 23.16 -18.23 60.05
N THR A 387 22.13 -19.05 59.83
CA THR A 387 22.25 -20.50 59.87
C THR A 387 22.75 -20.97 58.50
N ARG A 388 23.97 -21.50 58.47
CA ARG A 388 24.49 -22.33 57.36
C ARG A 388 23.60 -23.57 57.18
N GLY A 389 23.21 -23.91 55.95
CA GLY A 389 22.49 -25.14 55.61
C GLY A 389 21.84 -25.15 54.22
N PRO A 390 21.35 -26.28 53.68
CA PRO A 390 21.70 -26.81 52.34
C PRO A 390 20.82 -26.41 51.13
N ALA A 391 19.97 -25.38 51.19
CA ALA A 391 18.89 -25.23 50.20
C ALA A 391 19.31 -24.76 48.78
N VAL A 392 20.26 -23.83 48.64
CA VAL A 392 20.57 -23.25 47.31
C VAL A 392 21.38 -24.22 46.44
N GLN A 393 22.32 -24.96 47.04
CA GLN A 393 23.13 -25.95 46.32
C GLN A 393 22.27 -27.08 45.76
N GLU A 394 21.28 -27.54 46.53
CA GLU A 394 20.38 -28.62 46.13
C GLU A 394 19.44 -28.18 45.00
N VAL A 395 18.87 -26.98 45.09
CA VAL A 395 18.04 -26.42 44.03
C VAL A 395 18.85 -26.13 42.77
N PHE A 396 20.10 -25.67 42.91
CA PHE A 396 21.03 -25.48 41.79
C PHE A 396 21.28 -26.79 41.04
N ALA A 397 21.61 -27.87 41.76
CA ALA A 397 21.88 -29.18 41.16
C ALA A 397 20.66 -29.79 40.44
N GLN A 398 19.43 -29.45 40.88
CA GLN A 398 18.21 -29.91 40.22
C GLN A 398 17.82 -29.04 39.00
N SER A 399 18.09 -27.75 39.05
CA SER A 399 17.55 -26.76 38.09
C SER A 399 18.53 -26.41 36.97
N VAL A 400 19.83 -26.52 37.22
CA VAL A 400 20.90 -26.13 36.29
C VAL A 400 21.60 -27.39 35.78
N GLN A 401 21.50 -27.61 34.48
CA GLN A 401 22.13 -28.76 33.80
C GLN A 401 23.13 -28.26 32.76
N ASP A 402 24.07 -29.13 32.38
CA ASP A 402 25.09 -28.82 31.38
C ASP A 402 24.48 -28.65 29.98
N ALA A 403 24.95 -27.65 29.26
CA ALA A 403 24.56 -27.41 27.87
C ALA A 403 25.55 -28.08 26.92
N TYR A 404 25.05 -28.89 25.97
CA TYR A 404 25.90 -29.68 25.06
C TYR A 404 26.02 -29.04 23.68
N PHE A 405 27.13 -29.34 23.00
CA PHE A 405 27.47 -28.77 21.69
C PHE A 405 27.75 -29.85 20.64
N ALA A 406 27.44 -29.51 19.40
CA ALA A 406 27.85 -30.28 18.24
C ALA A 406 29.38 -30.25 18.06
N PHE A 407 29.89 -31.23 17.30
CA PHE A 407 31.33 -31.33 17.00
C PHE A 407 31.83 -30.03 16.35
N ASN A 408 32.95 -29.52 16.86
CA ASN A 408 33.62 -28.32 16.37
C ASN A 408 32.81 -27.01 16.38
N LEU A 409 31.68 -26.96 17.08
CA LEU A 409 30.78 -25.80 17.11
C LEU A 409 30.62 -25.22 18.53
N ALA A 410 30.23 -23.94 18.59
CA ALA A 410 29.89 -23.20 19.81
C ALA A 410 28.50 -22.57 19.74
N GLU A 411 27.70 -22.93 18.72
CA GLU A 411 26.33 -22.47 18.57
C GLU A 411 25.40 -23.20 19.54
N ILE A 412 24.42 -22.47 20.10
CA ILE A 412 23.42 -23.01 21.01
C ILE A 412 22.35 -23.73 20.19
N THR A 413 22.25 -25.06 20.33
CA THR A 413 21.20 -25.85 19.68
C THR A 413 19.85 -25.66 20.38
N PRO A 414 18.71 -26.00 19.73
CA PRO A 414 17.40 -25.94 20.36
C PRO A 414 17.30 -26.74 21.67
N GLU A 415 17.98 -27.88 21.76
CA GLU A 415 18.03 -28.69 22.98
C GLU A 415 18.79 -27.97 24.10
N ALA A 416 19.96 -27.38 23.78
CA ALA A 416 20.72 -26.58 24.72
C ALA A 416 19.93 -25.34 25.16
N ALA A 417 19.19 -24.69 24.26
CA ALA A 417 18.33 -23.54 24.57
C ALA A 417 17.28 -23.88 25.64
N GLY A 418 16.64 -25.06 25.56
CA GLY A 418 15.67 -25.52 26.57
C GLY A 418 16.30 -25.80 27.95
N ILE A 419 17.56 -26.24 27.99
CA ILE A 419 18.32 -26.39 29.24
C ILE A 419 18.64 -25.01 29.84
N LEU A 420 19.10 -24.08 29.02
CA LEU A 420 19.50 -22.74 29.45
C LEU A 420 18.32 -21.88 29.91
N GLN A 421 17.11 -22.13 29.41
CA GLN A 421 15.89 -21.47 29.92
C GLN A 421 15.65 -21.81 31.40
N ARG A 422 15.75 -23.10 31.78
CA ARG A 422 15.62 -23.53 33.18
C ARG A 422 16.71 -22.94 34.08
N ALA A 423 17.94 -22.87 33.57
CA ALA A 423 19.04 -22.21 34.27
C ALA A 423 18.79 -20.70 34.47
N ALA A 424 18.22 -20.02 33.46
CA ALA A 424 17.86 -18.60 33.56
C ALA A 424 16.75 -18.35 34.59
N GLU A 425 15.77 -19.23 34.71
CA GLU A 425 14.72 -19.16 35.74
C GLU A 425 15.32 -19.25 37.15
N PHE A 426 16.23 -20.19 37.39
CA PHE A 426 16.96 -20.31 38.65
C PHE A 426 17.75 -19.02 38.96
N LEU A 427 18.56 -18.54 38.02
CA LEU A 427 19.44 -17.40 38.24
C LEU A 427 18.67 -16.10 38.53
N LYS A 428 17.49 -15.94 37.93
CA LYS A 428 16.58 -14.83 38.24
C LYS A 428 15.92 -14.97 39.62
N ALA A 429 15.60 -16.19 40.04
CA ALA A 429 15.02 -16.46 41.36
C ALA A 429 16.04 -16.28 42.50
N TYR A 430 17.34 -16.43 42.22
CA TYR A 430 18.42 -16.29 43.20
C TYR A 430 19.47 -15.23 42.79
N PRO A 431 19.18 -13.92 42.90
CA PRO A 431 20.08 -12.84 42.48
C PRO A 431 21.46 -12.85 43.16
N GLN A 432 21.56 -13.46 44.35
CA GLN A 432 22.81 -13.62 45.11
C GLN A 432 23.68 -14.79 44.62
N ALA A 433 23.14 -15.71 43.82
CA ALA A 433 23.91 -16.83 43.28
C ALA A 433 24.88 -16.33 42.22
N ARG A 434 26.16 -16.69 42.35
CA ARG A 434 27.19 -16.48 41.34
C ARG A 434 27.56 -17.81 40.72
N VAL A 435 27.65 -17.84 39.40
CA VAL A 435 27.87 -19.08 38.66
C VAL A 435 29.02 -18.90 37.70
N LEU A 436 29.98 -19.81 37.79
CA LEU A 436 31.06 -19.97 36.84
C LEU A 436 30.63 -20.95 35.73
N ILE A 437 30.74 -20.52 34.48
CA ILE A 437 30.46 -21.30 33.29
C ILE A 437 31.78 -21.80 32.72
N GLU A 438 32.01 -23.10 32.79
CA GLU A 438 33.23 -23.76 32.32
C GLU A 438 33.00 -24.37 30.93
N GLY A 439 33.76 -23.92 29.94
CA GLY A 439 33.69 -24.46 28.58
C GLY A 439 34.64 -25.64 28.36
N HIS A 440 34.08 -26.80 28.01
CA HIS A 440 34.79 -28.06 27.75
C HIS A 440 34.72 -28.48 26.27
N CYS A 441 35.72 -29.23 25.83
CA CYS A 441 35.82 -29.86 24.52
C CYS A 441 36.18 -31.35 24.63
N ASP A 442 35.97 -32.09 23.54
CA ASP A 442 36.48 -33.46 23.41
C ASP A 442 37.99 -33.49 23.15
N GLU A 443 38.59 -34.67 23.12
CA GLU A 443 40.04 -34.82 22.98
C GLU A 443 40.58 -34.50 21.58
N ILE A 444 39.70 -34.25 20.60
CA ILE A 444 40.09 -34.03 19.20
C ILE A 444 40.65 -32.62 19.02
N GLY A 445 41.83 -32.52 18.42
CA GLY A 445 42.49 -31.24 18.12
C GLY A 445 43.51 -30.79 19.18
N GLY A 446 44.22 -29.71 18.87
CA GLY A 446 45.28 -29.17 19.72
C GLY A 446 44.76 -28.51 21.01
N ASP A 447 45.63 -28.40 22.02
CA ASP A 447 45.27 -27.87 23.34
C ASP A 447 44.81 -26.41 23.26
N GLN A 448 45.60 -25.55 22.62
CA GLN A 448 45.26 -24.13 22.43
C GLN A 448 43.95 -23.95 21.64
N TYR A 449 43.70 -24.82 20.66
CA TYR A 449 42.46 -24.82 19.89
C TYR A 449 41.25 -25.10 20.77
N ASN A 450 41.34 -26.15 21.59
CA ASN A 450 40.25 -26.57 22.48
C ASN A 450 40.02 -25.58 23.64
N ILE A 451 41.06 -24.91 24.14
CA ILE A 451 40.90 -23.80 25.08
C ILE A 451 40.14 -22.63 24.42
N ALA A 452 40.50 -22.24 23.20
CA ALA A 452 39.79 -21.18 22.49
C ALA A 452 38.33 -21.56 22.15
N LEU A 453 38.09 -22.81 21.74
CA LEU A 453 36.74 -23.31 21.45
C LEU A 453 35.87 -23.41 22.71
N GLY A 454 36.44 -23.87 23.83
CA GLY A 454 35.75 -23.90 25.11
C GLY A 454 35.39 -22.49 25.60
N ALA A 455 36.29 -21.52 25.45
CA ALA A 455 36.01 -20.12 25.79
C ALA A 455 34.83 -19.56 24.97
N ARG A 456 34.78 -19.86 23.66
CA ARG A 456 33.63 -19.48 22.81
C ARG A 456 32.32 -20.11 23.27
N ARG A 457 32.33 -21.37 23.72
CA ARG A 457 31.14 -22.06 24.25
C ARG A 457 30.63 -21.42 25.55
N ALA A 458 31.53 -21.15 26.50
CA ALA A 458 31.18 -20.50 27.75
C ALA A 458 30.61 -19.09 27.52
N GLU A 459 31.22 -18.32 26.60
CA GLU A 459 30.74 -16.98 26.25
C GLU A 459 29.40 -17.01 25.50
N ALA A 460 29.18 -17.98 24.61
CA ALA A 460 27.90 -18.18 23.94
C ALA A 460 26.76 -18.44 24.94
N VAL A 461 27.02 -19.29 25.94
CA VAL A 461 26.06 -19.58 27.03
C VAL A 461 25.80 -18.34 27.87
N ARG A 462 26.85 -17.61 28.28
CA ARG A 462 26.73 -16.37 29.04
C ARG A 462 25.86 -15.34 28.30
N ASN A 463 26.16 -15.09 27.03
CA ASN A 463 25.42 -14.13 26.21
C ASN A 463 23.95 -14.55 26.02
N TYR A 464 23.70 -15.85 25.84
CA TYR A 464 22.35 -16.37 25.76
C TYR A 464 21.56 -16.17 27.06
N LEU A 465 22.15 -16.48 28.23
CA LEU A 465 21.51 -16.24 29.53
C LEU A 465 21.24 -14.75 29.80
N VAL A 466 22.17 -13.88 29.44
CA VAL A 466 21.98 -12.41 29.53
C VAL A 466 20.85 -11.96 28.60
N SER A 467 20.75 -12.52 27.39
CA SER A 467 19.64 -12.21 26.47
C SER A 467 18.26 -12.63 27.02
N LEU A 468 18.23 -13.65 27.88
CA LEU A 468 17.04 -14.06 28.62
C LEU A 468 16.76 -13.16 29.84
N GLY A 469 17.62 -12.20 30.16
CA GLY A 469 17.44 -11.26 31.27
C GLY A 469 18.08 -11.67 32.59
N VAL A 470 19.06 -12.60 32.58
CA VAL A 470 19.91 -12.87 33.74
C VAL A 470 20.90 -11.72 33.95
N ASN A 471 21.15 -11.31 35.19
CA ASN A 471 22.13 -10.27 35.48
C ASN A 471 23.55 -10.76 35.15
N ALA A 472 24.24 -10.05 34.26
CA ALA A 472 25.61 -10.38 33.84
C ALA A 472 26.62 -10.42 35.01
N ALA A 473 26.37 -9.71 36.11
CA ALA A 473 27.22 -9.73 37.30
C ALA A 473 27.16 -11.04 38.09
N GLN A 474 26.19 -11.91 37.80
CA GLN A 474 26.08 -13.25 38.39
C GLN A 474 26.88 -14.31 37.61
N LEU A 475 27.42 -13.96 36.43
CA LEU A 475 27.98 -14.92 35.48
C LEU A 475 29.46 -14.66 35.22
N GLU A 476 30.29 -15.66 35.54
CA GLU A 476 31.70 -15.70 35.17
C GLU A 476 31.93 -16.82 34.14
N THR A 477 32.93 -16.67 33.27
CA THR A 477 33.27 -17.68 32.24
C THR A 477 34.72 -18.11 32.36
N THR A 478 34.98 -19.39 32.14
CA THR A 478 36.34 -19.94 32.00
C THR A 478 36.35 -21.05 30.95
N SER A 479 37.54 -21.44 30.49
CA SER A 479 37.69 -22.59 29.60
C SER A 479 38.68 -23.60 30.15
N LEU A 480 38.22 -24.85 30.23
CA LEU A 480 39.04 -26.00 30.57
C LEU A 480 39.46 -26.79 29.33
N GLY A 481 38.99 -26.41 28.14
CA GLY A 481 39.29 -27.07 26.88
C GLY A 481 39.08 -28.57 27.00
N LYS A 482 40.10 -29.36 26.65
CA LYS A 482 40.10 -30.83 26.80
C LYS A 482 40.82 -31.33 28.06
N GLN A 483 41.23 -30.44 28.96
CA GLN A 483 42.07 -30.78 30.12
C GLN A 483 41.30 -31.42 31.28
N SER A 484 39.96 -31.27 31.29
CA SER A 484 39.08 -31.86 32.30
C SER A 484 37.92 -32.63 31.64
N PRO A 485 38.20 -33.81 31.05
CA PRO A 485 37.17 -34.64 30.44
C PRO A 485 36.21 -35.20 31.50
N PHE A 486 34.92 -35.23 31.19
CA PHE A 486 33.90 -35.88 32.03
C PHE A 486 33.84 -37.39 31.78
N CYS A 487 34.05 -37.79 30.53
CA CYS A 487 34.15 -39.18 30.12
C CYS A 487 35.53 -39.43 29.48
N THR A 488 36.20 -40.52 29.86
CA THR A 488 37.57 -40.84 29.44
C THR A 488 37.67 -41.94 28.38
N GLU A 489 36.54 -42.51 27.97
CA GLU A 489 36.46 -43.56 26.94
C GLU A 489 36.55 -42.94 25.53
N SER A 490 37.72 -42.41 25.19
CA SER A 490 37.99 -41.55 24.01
C SER A 490 37.70 -42.16 22.64
N SER A 491 37.44 -43.47 22.54
CA SER A 491 37.11 -44.11 21.26
C SER A 491 35.64 -44.02 20.87
N GLU A 492 34.74 -43.61 21.79
CA GLU A 492 33.30 -43.60 21.52
C GLU A 492 32.73 -42.18 21.29
N GLU A 493 31.90 -42.03 20.26
CA GLU A 493 31.22 -40.76 19.98
C GLU A 493 30.21 -40.38 21.09
N SER A 494 29.62 -41.37 21.75
CA SER A 494 28.79 -41.22 22.95
C SER A 494 29.53 -40.44 24.05
N CYS A 495 30.79 -40.80 24.30
CA CYS A 495 31.67 -40.21 25.30
C CYS A 495 32.11 -38.79 24.91
N ARG A 496 32.55 -38.61 23.64
CA ARG A 496 32.96 -37.29 23.13
C ARG A 496 31.85 -36.26 23.21
N ARG A 497 30.60 -36.67 22.95
CA ARG A 497 29.44 -35.79 23.08
C ARG A 497 29.23 -35.27 24.50
N LEU A 498 29.55 -36.06 25.52
CA LEU A 498 29.49 -35.63 26.92
C LEU A 498 30.62 -34.66 27.30
N ASN A 499 31.75 -34.71 26.59
CA ASN A 499 32.87 -33.79 26.82
C ASN A 499 32.67 -32.44 26.13
N ARG A 500 31.86 -32.37 25.06
CA ARG A 500 31.50 -31.11 24.39
C ARG A 500 30.36 -30.40 25.12
N ARG A 501 30.67 -29.73 26.24
CA ARG A 501 29.67 -29.08 27.09
C ARG A 501 30.12 -27.75 27.69
N ALA A 502 29.16 -26.98 28.17
CA ALA A 502 29.35 -25.93 29.15
C ALA A 502 28.82 -26.43 30.50
N HIS A 503 29.70 -26.49 31.49
CA HIS A 503 29.39 -26.93 32.85
C HIS A 503 29.18 -25.72 33.76
N PHE A 504 28.26 -25.82 34.71
CA PHE A 504 27.93 -24.74 35.63
C PHE A 504 28.38 -25.07 37.04
N VAL A 505 29.14 -24.17 37.65
CA VAL A 505 29.64 -24.28 39.03
C VAL A 505 29.13 -23.11 39.85
N LEU A 506 28.39 -23.40 40.92
CA LEU A 506 27.95 -22.39 41.89
C LEU A 506 29.16 -21.94 42.74
N GLN A 507 29.38 -20.62 42.85
CA GLN A 507 30.50 -19.99 43.58
C GLN A 507 30.16 -19.58 45.01
#